data_AF-A0A819TAA3-F1
#
_entry.id   AF-A0A819TAA3-F1
#
_cell.length_a   1.000
_cell.length_b   1.000
_cell.length_c   1.000
_cell.angle_alpha   90.00
_cell.angle_beta   90.00
_cell.angle_gamma   90.00
#
_symmetry.space_group_name_H-M   'P 1'
#
loop_
_entity.id
_entity.type
_entity.pdbx_description
1 polymer ?
#
loop_
_entity_poly.entity_id
_entity_poly.type
_entity_poly.pdbx_seq_one_letter_code
_entity_poly.pdbx_strand_id
1 'polypeptide(L)'
;MGLSTKYREDENFRLNVKILIGLAFLPLSDVITGFDLVAGEFDDDADDLLDYFEKTWIGEPRRRGAGRKKPKFDHTLWNVYDRFIADLPRSNNSVEGWHNAFANRVTIAHPTIKKLAEKIRREQSKFEVDIAHLLQGHQPKPKKACYRKLDDRIVRLVRGYTHYRFLNILKI
;
A
#
# COMPACT_ATOMS: atom_id res chain seq x y z
N MET A 1 -18.53 -12.33 10.33
CA MET A 1 -18.46 -13.08 9.06
C MET A 1 -17.69 -14.36 9.28
N GLY A 2 -18.24 -15.51 8.88
CA GLY A 2 -17.69 -16.86 9.06
C GLY A 2 -16.85 -17.38 7.89
N LEU A 3 -16.22 -16.50 7.10
CA LEU A 3 -15.58 -16.83 5.82
C LEU A 3 -14.14 -17.42 5.95
N SER A 4 -13.65 -17.62 7.17
CA SER A 4 -12.28 -18.09 7.44
C SER A 4 -12.01 -19.49 6.85
N THR A 5 -12.97 -20.41 6.96
CA THR A 5 -12.86 -21.77 6.42
C THR A 5 -12.84 -21.74 4.90
N LYS A 6 -13.78 -21.02 4.27
CA LYS A 6 -13.84 -20.87 2.81
C LYS A 6 -12.55 -20.27 2.25
N TYR A 7 -11.99 -19.24 2.88
CA TYR A 7 -10.71 -18.67 2.48
C TYR A 7 -9.52 -19.65 2.51
N ARG A 8 -9.55 -20.67 3.37
CA ARG A 8 -8.48 -21.68 3.44
C ARG A 8 -8.66 -22.77 2.38
N GLU A 9 -9.89 -23.22 2.19
CA GLU A 9 -10.23 -24.40 1.41
C GLU A 9 -10.50 -24.08 -0.06
N ASP A 10 -11.02 -22.90 -0.37
CA ASP A 10 -11.33 -22.45 -1.72
C ASP A 10 -10.24 -21.53 -2.27
N GLU A 11 -9.51 -22.03 -3.27
CA GLU A 11 -8.44 -21.28 -3.92
C GLU A 11 -8.95 -20.09 -4.75
N ASN A 12 -10.10 -20.23 -5.41
CA ASN A 12 -10.68 -19.18 -6.24
C ASN A 12 -11.18 -18.03 -5.38
N PHE A 13 -11.93 -18.35 -4.31
CA PHE A 13 -12.37 -17.34 -3.34
C PHE A 13 -11.16 -16.59 -2.75
N ARG A 14 -10.12 -17.33 -2.34
CA ARG A 14 -8.89 -16.73 -1.82
C ARG A 14 -8.20 -15.83 -2.84
N LEU A 15 -8.18 -16.24 -4.11
CA LEU A 15 -7.61 -15.44 -5.19
C LEU A 15 -8.41 -14.15 -5.40
N ASN A 16 -9.74 -14.23 -5.45
CA ASN A 16 -10.62 -13.07 -5.62
C ASN A 16 -10.48 -12.08 -4.45
N VAL A 17 -10.34 -12.57 -3.21
CA VAL A 17 -10.03 -11.72 -2.05
C VAL A 17 -8.67 -11.02 -2.19
N LYS A 18 -7.63 -11.71 -2.70
CA LYS A 18 -6.34 -11.07 -2.98
C LYS A 18 -6.44 -10.02 -4.08
N ILE A 19 -7.25 -10.28 -5.09
CA ILE A 19 -7.54 -9.34 -6.18
C ILE A 19 -8.22 -8.07 -5.63
N LEU A 20 -9.17 -8.18 -4.69
CA LEU A 20 -9.77 -7.01 -4.01
C LEU A 20 -8.71 -6.13 -3.33
N ILE A 21 -7.70 -6.74 -2.70
CA ILE A 21 -6.55 -6.01 -2.12
C ILE A 21 -5.70 -5.38 -3.24
N GLY A 22 -5.57 -6.08 -4.36
CA GLY A 22 -4.88 -5.63 -5.57
C GLY A 22 -5.43 -4.34 -6.21
N LEU A 23 -6.69 -3.97 -5.91
CA LEU A 23 -7.29 -2.72 -6.39
C LEU A 23 -6.50 -1.47 -5.99
N ALA A 24 -5.72 -1.54 -4.91
CA ALA A 24 -4.85 -0.45 -4.47
C ALA A 24 -3.74 -0.10 -5.48
N PHE A 25 -3.45 -1.02 -6.41
CA PHE A 25 -2.44 -0.87 -7.45
C PHE A 25 -3.04 -0.52 -8.81
N LEU A 26 -4.32 -0.19 -8.90
CA LEU A 26 -4.95 0.33 -10.12
C LEU A 26 -4.93 1.86 -10.13
N PRO A 27 -4.91 2.51 -11.31
CA PRO A 27 -5.24 3.92 -11.41
C PRO A 27 -6.57 4.22 -10.72
N LEU A 28 -6.68 5.38 -10.07
CA LEU A 28 -7.90 5.77 -9.35
C LEU A 28 -9.16 5.73 -10.23
N SER A 29 -9.02 6.05 -11.53
CA SER A 29 -10.13 5.97 -12.49
C SER A 29 -10.70 4.57 -12.66
N ASP A 30 -9.87 3.55 -12.46
CA ASP A 30 -10.16 2.16 -12.83
C ASP A 30 -10.48 1.31 -11.60
N VAL A 31 -10.35 1.87 -10.38
CA VAL A 31 -10.66 1.19 -9.10
C VAL A 31 -12.10 0.69 -9.07
N ILE A 32 -13.05 1.53 -9.50
CA ILE A 32 -14.48 1.19 -9.47
C ILE A 32 -14.77 0.07 -10.46
N THR A 33 -14.33 0.21 -11.71
CA THR A 33 -14.48 -0.82 -12.75
C THR A 33 -13.81 -2.12 -12.34
N GLY A 34 -12.62 -2.02 -11.75
CA GLY A 34 -11.89 -3.18 -11.22
C GLY A 34 -12.68 -3.90 -10.12
N PHE A 35 -13.32 -3.18 -9.21
CA PHE A 35 -14.19 -3.78 -8.20
C PHE A 35 -15.39 -4.49 -8.83
N ASP A 36 -16.12 -3.82 -9.73
CA ASP A 36 -17.34 -4.36 -10.33
C ASP A 36 -17.04 -5.67 -11.12
N LEU A 37 -15.87 -5.77 -11.78
CA LEU A 37 -15.42 -6.99 -12.45
C LEU A 37 -15.14 -8.13 -11.46
N VAL A 38 -14.48 -7.83 -10.35
CA VAL A 38 -14.07 -8.85 -9.36
C VAL A 38 -15.27 -9.32 -8.56
N ALA A 39 -16.19 -8.42 -8.24
CA ALA A 39 -17.44 -8.74 -7.56
C ALA A 39 -18.26 -9.77 -8.35
N GLY A 40 -18.26 -9.70 -9.69
CA GLY A 40 -18.93 -10.68 -10.55
C GLY A 40 -18.30 -12.08 -10.58
N GLU A 41 -17.09 -12.25 -10.04
CA GLU A 41 -16.39 -13.55 -9.96
C GLU A 41 -16.59 -14.27 -8.63
N PHE A 42 -17.25 -13.63 -7.65
CA PHE A 42 -17.59 -14.26 -6.38
C PHE A 42 -18.91 -15.03 -6.47
N ASP A 43 -19.02 -16.12 -5.70
CA ASP A 43 -20.29 -16.82 -5.51
C ASP A 43 -21.22 -16.01 -4.57
N ASP A 44 -22.52 -16.32 -4.62
CA ASP A 44 -23.59 -15.66 -3.83
C ASP A 44 -23.35 -15.65 -2.31
N ASP A 45 -22.51 -16.54 -1.77
CA ASP A 45 -22.21 -16.58 -0.33
C ASP A 45 -21.20 -15.52 0.13
N ALA A 46 -20.68 -14.70 -0.80
CA ALA A 46 -19.76 -13.60 -0.53
C ALA A 46 -20.44 -12.22 -0.46
N ASP A 47 -21.76 -12.15 -0.63
CA ASP A 47 -22.53 -10.89 -0.66
C ASP A 47 -22.23 -9.99 0.54
N ASP A 48 -22.23 -10.54 1.76
CA ASP A 48 -21.91 -9.80 2.99
C ASP A 48 -20.52 -9.14 2.92
N LEU A 49 -19.54 -9.83 2.35
CA LEU A 49 -18.17 -9.33 2.20
C LEU A 49 -18.11 -8.22 1.15
N LEU A 50 -18.77 -8.43 0.00
CA LEU A 50 -18.81 -7.46 -1.09
C LEU A 50 -19.55 -6.19 -0.68
N ASP A 51 -20.71 -6.30 -0.03
CA ASP A 51 -21.46 -5.15 0.51
C ASP A 51 -20.64 -4.35 1.51
N TYR A 52 -19.97 -5.06 2.44
CA TYR A 52 -19.07 -4.41 3.39
C TYR A 52 -17.93 -3.68 2.68
N PHE A 53 -17.28 -4.33 1.72
CA PHE A 53 -16.13 -3.79 1.00
C PHE A 53 -16.55 -2.58 0.15
N GLU A 54 -17.65 -2.71 -0.58
CA GLU A 54 -18.20 -1.67 -1.43
C GLU A 54 -18.54 -0.44 -0.60
N LYS A 55 -19.28 -0.58 0.50
CA LYS A 55 -19.64 0.52 1.37
C LYS A 55 -18.44 1.20 2.04
N THR A 56 -17.42 0.42 2.39
CA THR A 56 -16.27 0.91 3.15
C THR A 56 -15.23 1.59 2.25
N TRP A 57 -14.93 1.01 1.09
CA TRP A 57 -13.76 1.37 0.28
C TRP A 57 -14.10 1.87 -1.12
N ILE A 58 -15.21 1.44 -1.73
CA ILE A 58 -15.52 1.75 -3.14
C ILE A 58 -16.55 2.88 -3.28
N GLY A 59 -17.65 2.79 -2.52
CA GLY A 59 -18.80 3.66 -2.57
C GLY A 59 -19.99 2.97 -3.23
N GLU A 60 -21.10 2.79 -2.51
CA GLU A 60 -22.30 2.14 -3.03
C GLU A 60 -22.93 2.92 -4.19
N PRO A 61 -23.47 2.27 -5.22
CA PRO A 61 -24.27 2.90 -6.26
C PRO A 61 -25.47 3.63 -5.65
N ARG A 62 -25.74 4.84 -6.13
CA ARG A 62 -27.00 5.52 -5.79
C ARG A 62 -28.12 4.97 -6.66
N ARG A 63 -29.34 4.97 -6.09
CA ARG A 63 -30.54 4.60 -6.83
C ARG A 63 -30.67 5.44 -8.11
N ARG A 64 -31.16 4.81 -9.18
CA ARG A 64 -31.46 5.44 -10.48
C ARG A 64 -30.26 6.07 -11.19
N GLY A 65 -29.06 5.55 -10.99
CA GLY A 65 -27.88 5.96 -11.77
C GLY A 65 -27.31 7.34 -11.42
N ALA A 66 -27.67 7.92 -10.26
CA ALA A 66 -27.22 9.23 -9.81
C ALA A 66 -25.75 9.26 -9.31
N GLY A 67 -24.88 8.40 -9.85
CA GLY A 67 -23.49 8.19 -9.40
C GLY A 67 -23.37 7.26 -8.18
N ARG A 68 -22.20 7.27 -7.52
CA ARG A 68 -21.92 6.48 -6.30
C ARG A 68 -21.93 7.37 -5.06
N LYS A 69 -22.24 6.79 -3.90
CA LYS A 69 -22.02 7.42 -2.59
C LYS A 69 -20.53 7.53 -2.32
N LYS A 70 -20.13 8.50 -1.51
CA LYS A 70 -18.75 8.60 -1.05
C LYS A 70 -18.45 7.38 -0.15
N PRO A 71 -17.36 6.62 -0.39
CA PRO A 71 -16.95 5.55 0.51
C PRO A 71 -16.58 6.11 1.89
N LYS A 72 -16.57 5.24 2.90
CA LYS A 72 -16.10 5.60 4.25
C LYS A 72 -14.64 6.06 4.23
N PHE A 73 -13.81 5.41 3.41
CA PHE A 73 -12.44 5.81 3.17
C PHE A 73 -12.25 6.17 1.69
N ASP A 74 -11.81 7.39 1.44
CA ASP A 74 -11.57 7.92 0.10
C ASP A 74 -10.50 7.10 -0.63
N HIS A 75 -10.63 6.93 -1.95
CA HIS A 75 -9.70 6.12 -2.75
C HIS A 75 -8.26 6.65 -2.65
N THR A 76 -8.10 7.97 -2.58
CA THR A 76 -6.81 8.65 -2.44
C THR A 76 -6.05 8.28 -1.16
N LEU A 77 -6.75 7.80 -0.13
CA LEU A 77 -6.15 7.46 1.16
C LEU A 77 -5.42 6.11 1.13
N TRP A 78 -5.94 5.14 0.39
CA TRP A 78 -5.46 3.74 0.41
C TRP A 78 -4.85 3.29 -0.92
N ASN A 79 -5.10 4.01 -2.01
CA ASN A 79 -4.47 3.74 -3.29
C ASN A 79 -2.97 4.02 -3.24
N VAL A 80 -2.19 3.17 -3.90
CA VAL A 80 -0.72 3.26 -3.95
C VAL A 80 -0.17 3.33 -5.37
N TYR A 81 -1.02 3.43 -6.40
CA TYR A 81 -0.60 3.43 -7.80
C TYR A 81 0.45 4.51 -8.10
N ASP A 82 0.14 5.76 -7.76
CA ASP A 82 1.02 6.91 -8.03
C ASP A 82 2.36 6.80 -7.32
N ARG A 83 2.39 6.16 -6.14
CA ARG A 83 3.62 5.89 -5.38
C ARG A 83 4.58 5.00 -6.17
N PHE A 84 4.06 3.98 -6.85
CA PHE A 84 4.87 3.08 -7.68
C PHE A 84 5.27 3.71 -9.01
N ILE A 85 4.43 4.57 -9.59
CA ILE A 85 4.81 5.36 -10.77
C ILE A 85 5.97 6.31 -10.43
N ALA A 86 5.91 6.97 -9.27
CA ALA A 86 6.95 7.87 -8.76
C ALA A 86 8.19 7.16 -8.16
N ASP A 87 8.27 5.83 -8.25
CA ASP A 87 9.38 5.02 -7.71
C ASP A 87 9.62 5.22 -6.20
N LEU A 88 8.56 5.52 -5.46
CA LEU A 88 8.62 5.75 -4.03
C LEU A 88 8.56 4.42 -3.24
N PRO A 89 9.13 4.37 -2.02
CA PRO A 89 9.10 3.16 -1.20
C PRO A 89 7.67 2.68 -0.91
N ARG A 90 7.43 1.37 -1.09
CA ARG A 90 6.14 0.69 -0.86
C ARG A 90 5.60 0.88 0.56
N SER A 91 6.47 0.80 1.57
CA SER A 91 6.11 0.96 2.97
C SER A 91 6.96 2.01 3.65
N ASN A 92 6.47 2.51 4.77
CA ASN A 92 7.14 3.43 5.67
C ASN A 92 8.19 2.74 6.57
N ASN A 93 8.55 1.47 6.36
CA ASN A 93 9.49 0.72 7.21
C ASN A 93 10.82 1.46 7.43
N SER A 94 11.30 2.20 6.43
CA SER A 94 12.51 3.02 6.58
C SER A 94 12.33 4.16 7.58
N VAL A 95 11.15 4.80 7.57
CA VAL A 95 10.75 5.85 8.50
C VAL A 95 10.54 5.27 9.90
N GLU A 96 9.83 4.14 10.02
CA GLU A 96 9.64 3.43 11.30
C GLU A 96 10.97 2.96 11.89
N GLY A 97 11.84 2.40 11.05
CA GLY A 97 13.20 1.99 11.43
C GLY A 97 14.03 3.17 11.91
N TRP A 98 13.92 4.32 11.25
CA TRP A 98 14.56 5.55 11.69
C TRP A 98 13.98 6.04 13.03
N HIS A 99 12.66 6.11 13.17
CA HIS A 99 12.01 6.53 14.42
C HIS A 99 12.41 5.64 15.59
N ASN A 100 12.45 4.32 15.40
CA ASN A 100 12.89 3.38 16.42
C ASN A 100 14.38 3.59 16.78
N ALA A 101 15.26 3.72 15.77
CA ALA A 101 16.67 4.01 16.01
C ALA A 101 16.87 5.36 16.72
N PHE A 102 16.10 6.38 16.37
CA PHE A 102 16.15 7.69 17.00
C PHE A 102 15.65 7.64 18.44
N ALA A 103 14.52 6.99 18.71
CA ALA A 103 14.01 6.79 20.07
C ALA A 103 15.05 6.10 20.96
N ASN A 104 15.70 5.05 20.44
CA ASN A 104 16.78 4.35 21.12
C ASN A 104 18.04 5.21 21.34
N ARG A 105 18.29 6.26 20.53
CA ARG A 105 19.40 7.21 20.74
C ARG A 105 19.04 8.36 21.69
N VAL A 106 17.78 8.78 21.70
CA VAL A 106 17.28 9.81 22.63
C VAL A 106 17.32 9.26 24.06
N THR A 107 17.00 7.97 24.26
CA THR A 107 17.04 7.21 25.53
C THR A 107 16.27 7.84 26.69
N ILE A 108 15.44 8.85 26.41
CA ILE A 108 14.69 9.63 27.40
C ILE A 108 13.23 9.65 26.92
N ALA A 109 12.31 9.19 27.76
CA ALA A 109 10.89 9.14 27.42
C ALA A 109 10.28 10.55 27.25
N HIS A 110 10.68 11.50 28.09
CA HIS A 110 10.18 12.88 28.08
C HIS A 110 11.35 13.88 28.14
N PRO A 111 12.08 14.09 27.03
CA PRO A 111 13.19 15.03 27.00
C PRO A 111 12.68 16.46 27.08
N THR A 112 13.42 17.33 27.80
CA THR A 112 13.19 18.77 27.71
C THR A 112 13.48 19.25 26.29
N ILE A 113 12.87 20.36 25.86
CA ILE A 113 13.05 20.94 24.52
C ILE A 113 14.55 21.12 24.20
N LYS A 114 15.34 21.59 25.16
CA LYS A 114 16.80 21.74 24.99
C LYS A 114 17.50 20.41 24.68
N LYS A 115 17.22 19.36 25.46
CA LYS A 115 17.82 18.02 25.25
C LYS A 115 17.36 17.42 23.92
N LEU A 116 16.09 17.60 23.57
CA LEU A 116 15.56 17.15 22.28
C LEU A 116 16.26 17.86 21.11
N ALA A 117 16.40 19.19 21.18
CA ALA A 117 17.10 19.97 20.16
C ALA A 117 18.57 19.55 19.99
N GLU A 118 19.27 19.25 21.09
CA GLU A 118 20.62 18.70 21.05
C GLU A 118 20.68 17.33 20.35
N LYS A 119 19.73 16.43 20.62
CA LYS A 119 19.65 15.12 19.97
C LYS A 119 19.32 15.23 18.48
N ILE A 120 18.37 16.08 18.11
CA ILE A 120 18.01 16.35 16.71
C ILE A 120 19.22 16.87 15.95
N ARG A 121 19.96 17.83 16.51
CA ARG A 121 21.17 18.39 15.89
C ARG A 121 22.22 17.31 15.62
N ARG A 122 22.44 16.40 16.58
CA ARG A 122 23.37 15.27 16.40
C ARG A 122 22.93 14.31 15.29
N GLU A 123 21.63 14.02 15.21
CA GLU A 123 21.09 13.23 14.09
C GLU A 123 21.30 13.93 12.75
N GLN A 124 21.02 15.23 12.68
CA GLN A 124 21.26 16.01 11.47
C GLN A 124 22.72 15.95 11.03
N SER A 125 23.67 16.15 11.94
CA SER A 125 25.10 16.06 11.62
C SER A 125 25.49 14.69 11.07
N LYS A 126 24.88 13.62 11.58
CA LYS A 126 25.09 12.26 11.05
C LYS A 126 24.52 12.12 9.65
N PHE A 127 23.33 12.64 9.39
CA PHE A 127 22.73 12.61 8.06
C PHE A 127 23.54 13.39 7.02
N GLU A 128 24.11 14.53 7.39
CA GLU A 128 24.98 15.30 6.50
C GLU A 128 26.20 14.48 6.05
N VAL A 129 26.79 13.69 6.97
CA VAL A 129 27.87 12.75 6.65
C VAL A 129 27.37 11.63 5.74
N ASP A 130 26.22 11.03 6.03
CA ASP A 130 25.63 9.98 5.20
C ASP A 130 25.33 10.49 3.77
N ILE A 131 24.81 11.72 3.64
CA ILE A 131 24.58 12.39 2.34
C ILE A 131 25.90 12.62 1.61
N ALA A 132 26.94 13.12 2.28
CA ALA A 132 28.25 13.32 1.67
C ALA A 132 28.84 12.00 1.13
N HIS A 133 28.70 10.89 1.86
CA HIS A 133 29.11 9.58 1.37
C HIS A 133 28.33 9.16 0.12
N LEU A 134 27.00 9.35 0.09
CA LEU A 134 26.17 9.06 -1.08
C LEU A 134 26.59 9.91 -2.29
N LEU A 135 26.87 11.21 -2.09
CA LEU A 135 27.36 12.10 -3.15
C LEU A 135 28.74 11.68 -3.69
N GLN A 136 29.57 11.06 -2.86
CA GLN A 136 30.85 10.46 -3.27
C GLN A 136 30.68 9.10 -3.96
N GLY A 137 29.44 8.64 -4.20
CA GLY A 137 29.15 7.39 -4.89
C GLY A 137 29.11 6.15 -3.99
N HIS A 138 29.26 6.30 -2.67
CA HIS A 138 29.04 5.19 -1.75
C HIS A 138 27.59 4.72 -1.85
N GLN A 139 27.39 3.40 -1.87
CA GLN A 139 26.06 2.81 -1.96
C GLN A 139 25.56 2.44 -0.56
N PRO A 140 24.29 2.74 -0.23
CA PRO A 140 23.70 2.27 1.02
C PRO A 140 23.59 0.74 1.00
N LYS A 141 23.49 0.15 2.19
CA LYS A 141 23.31 -1.31 2.31
C LYS A 141 22.04 -1.72 1.53
N PRO A 142 22.16 -2.66 0.58
CA PRO A 142 21.02 -3.04 -0.24
C PRO A 142 19.97 -3.76 0.61
N LYS A 143 18.70 -3.54 0.26
CA LYS A 143 17.59 -4.34 0.80
C LYS A 143 17.81 -5.82 0.48
N LYS A 144 17.27 -6.70 1.34
CA LYS A 144 17.27 -8.16 1.08
C LYS A 144 16.71 -8.44 -0.31
N ALA A 145 17.33 -9.37 -1.03
CA ALA A 145 17.02 -9.64 -2.43
C ALA A 145 15.55 -10.02 -2.67
N CYS A 146 14.90 -10.73 -1.73
CA CYS A 146 13.49 -11.08 -1.83
C CYS A 146 12.58 -9.85 -1.94
N TYR A 147 12.82 -8.81 -1.14
CA TYR A 147 12.03 -7.57 -1.18
C TYR A 147 12.28 -6.78 -2.45
N ARG A 148 13.53 -6.72 -2.92
CA ARG A 148 13.85 -6.06 -4.21
C ARG A 148 13.13 -6.73 -5.37
N LYS A 149 13.20 -8.06 -5.47
CA LYS A 149 12.50 -8.84 -6.50
C LYS A 149 10.99 -8.61 -6.48
N LEU A 150 10.39 -8.50 -5.29
CA LEU A 150 8.98 -8.20 -5.13
C LEU A 150 8.65 -6.78 -5.61
N ASP A 151 9.38 -5.77 -5.12
CA ASP A 151 9.21 -4.38 -5.53
C ASP A 151 9.35 -4.24 -7.06
N ASP A 152 10.37 -4.86 -7.67
CA ASP A 152 10.60 -4.89 -9.12
C ASP A 152 9.47 -5.57 -9.89
N ARG A 153 8.86 -6.62 -9.32
CA ARG A 153 7.70 -7.28 -9.93
C ARG A 153 6.49 -6.36 -9.91
N ILE A 154 6.21 -5.71 -8.78
CA ILE A 154 5.08 -4.78 -8.64
C ILE A 154 5.26 -3.59 -9.59
N VAL A 155 6.45 -2.97 -9.61
CA VAL A 155 6.75 -1.84 -10.51
C VAL A 155 6.53 -2.22 -11.97
N ARG A 156 7.01 -3.39 -12.40
CA ARG A 156 6.78 -3.88 -13.77
C ARG A 156 5.30 -4.08 -14.09
N LEU A 157 4.53 -4.60 -13.14
CA LEU A 157 3.09 -4.80 -13.33
C LEU A 157 2.33 -3.46 -13.41
N VAL A 158 2.62 -2.54 -12.49
CA VAL A 158 2.02 -1.20 -12.45
C VAL A 158 2.38 -0.38 -13.69
N ARG A 159 3.65 -0.35 -14.10
CA ARG A 159 4.09 0.38 -15.30
C ARG A 159 3.64 -0.29 -16.60
N GLY A 160 3.50 -1.61 -16.60
CA GLY A 160 2.97 -2.39 -17.71
C GLY A 160 1.45 -2.41 -17.78
N TYR A 161 0.76 -1.66 -16.90
CA TYR A 161 -0.68 -1.56 -16.89
C TYR A 161 -1.19 -1.02 -18.23
N THR A 162 -2.12 -1.76 -18.83
CA THR A 162 -2.94 -1.31 -19.94
C THR A 162 -4.37 -1.69 -19.60
N HIS A 163 -5.35 -0.90 -20.04
CA HIS A 163 -6.77 -1.07 -19.70
C HIS A 163 -7.30 -2.49 -20.01
N TYR A 164 -6.66 -3.20 -20.95
CA TYR A 164 -6.97 -4.58 -21.36
C TYR A 164 -6.22 -5.70 -20.59
N ARG A 165 -5.34 -5.38 -19.63
CA ARG A 165 -4.51 -6.34 -18.85
C ARG A 165 -4.71 -6.24 -17.34
N PHE A 166 -5.90 -5.87 -16.92
CA PHE A 166 -6.29 -5.69 -15.51
C PHE A 166 -5.95 -6.92 -14.61
N LEU A 167 -6.17 -8.15 -15.09
CA LEU A 167 -5.94 -9.37 -14.31
C LEU A 167 -4.47 -9.65 -13.95
N ASN A 168 -3.50 -9.08 -14.66
CA ASN A 168 -2.09 -9.37 -14.41
C ASN A 168 -1.54 -8.62 -13.19
N ILE A 169 -2.09 -7.44 -12.88
CA ILE A 169 -1.70 -6.67 -11.68
C ILE A 169 -2.30 -7.28 -10.43
N LEU A 170 -3.48 -7.87 -10.54
CA LEU A 170 -4.24 -8.33 -9.38
C LEU A 170 -3.79 -9.68 -8.82
N LYS A 171 -2.92 -10.39 -9.53
CA LYS A 171 -2.29 -11.65 -9.09
C LYS A 171 -0.92 -11.44 -8.41
N ILE A 172 -0.67 -10.26 -7.82
CA ILE A 172 0.57 -9.95 -7.09
C ILE A 172 0.76 -10.88 -5.89
#